data_AF-A0A2G8S2J1-F1
#
_entry.id   AF-A0A2G8S2J1-F1
#
_cell.length_a   1.000
_cell.length_b   1.000
_cell.length_c   1.000
_cell.angle_alpha   90.00
_cell.angle_beta   90.00
_cell.angle_gamma   90.00
#
_symmetry.space_group_name_H-M   'P 1'
#
loop_
_entity.id
_entity.type
_entity.pdbx_description
1 polymer ?
#
loop_
_entity_poly.entity_id
_entity_poly.type
_entity_poly.pdbx_seq_one_letter_code
_entity_poly.pdbx_strand_id
1 'polypeptide(L)'
;MLYRIQVARDLEPMGSSLKHDHIDPSNANAPVLTTLEMPTTTHYIAMLELAQLGGDPLNHPAPWEFIEFQELTGHTHAPWTPEATTESTGIPAGELTALKAYAKKFFAFNVQHPTAKVRSAEREKQLAFAANPGATDEDGRIACRDWFNKKWIKWGMNDIIDKAMVACKRDIFSLAAISPDERGGSTVLPTMDNASVGVAYATIIRNTIGDEAFAIGDILEPEAARWVSSVVALSWNRYRKKYSLARRHVEGLEKSVEASFTIVSGEKCNANAVRIYLRRIKNLIEKLKLFKDKKRIQKVQFFQDQLSSMQETIEKGAKAALSPSIPPVLRKALSH
;
A
#
# COMPACT_ATOMS: atom_id res chain seq x y z
N MET A 1 27.76 10.07 -31.70
CA MET A 1 26.87 8.91 -31.87
C MET A 1 26.01 8.81 -30.61
N LEU A 2 24.93 9.57 -30.44
CA LEU A 2 23.62 9.53 -31.10
C LEU A 2 22.99 8.13 -31.09
N TYR A 3 22.05 7.91 -30.17
CA TYR A 3 20.68 7.49 -30.49
C TYR A 3 19.69 8.06 -29.46
N ARG A 4 18.93 9.07 -29.89
CA ARG A 4 17.62 9.46 -29.35
C ARG A 4 16.59 8.57 -30.04
N ILE A 5 15.59 8.05 -29.31
CA ILE A 5 14.20 8.04 -29.79
C ILE A 5 13.30 8.43 -28.63
N GLN A 6 12.51 9.47 -28.93
CA GLN A 6 11.40 10.00 -28.17
C GLN A 6 10.12 9.40 -28.77
N VAL A 7 9.19 8.95 -27.94
CA VAL A 7 7.77 8.96 -28.29
C VAL A 7 7.02 9.53 -27.10
N ALA A 8 6.36 10.64 -27.37
CA ALA A 8 5.57 11.43 -26.45
C ALA A 8 4.10 10.98 -26.48
N ARG A 9 3.40 11.26 -25.37
CA ARG A 9 2.11 11.97 -25.32
C ARG A 9 0.97 11.46 -26.21
N ASP A 10 -0.05 10.88 -25.58
CA ASP A 10 -1.33 11.54 -25.27
C ASP A 10 -2.40 10.48 -25.01
N LEU A 11 -3.08 10.58 -23.86
CA LEU A 11 -4.55 10.56 -23.75
C LEU A 11 -4.92 11.07 -22.35
N GLU A 12 -5.83 12.03 -22.36
CA GLU A 12 -6.06 13.09 -21.37
C GLU A 12 -7.04 12.70 -20.22
N PRO A 13 -7.80 13.63 -19.59
CA PRO A 13 -7.81 13.80 -18.15
C PRO A 13 -9.09 13.20 -17.54
N MET A 14 -8.97 12.22 -16.62
CA MET A 14 -10.15 11.87 -15.84
C MET A 14 -10.49 13.02 -14.89
N GLY A 15 -11.66 13.61 -15.15
CA GLY A 15 -12.18 14.82 -14.57
C GLY A 15 -12.05 14.85 -13.05
N SER A 16 -11.44 15.93 -12.59
CA SER A 16 -11.62 16.50 -11.27
C SER A 16 -13.12 16.71 -10.99
N SER A 17 -13.73 15.78 -10.26
CA SER A 17 -14.83 16.09 -9.36
C SER A 17 -14.45 15.59 -7.96
N LEU A 18 -13.37 16.18 -7.42
CA LEU A 18 -13.17 16.18 -5.97
C LEU A 18 -14.20 17.14 -5.40
N LYS A 19 -15.38 16.63 -5.07
CA LYS A 19 -16.24 17.27 -4.09
C LYS A 19 -15.37 17.52 -2.86
N HIS A 20 -15.28 18.77 -2.45
CA HIS A 20 -14.64 19.16 -1.20
C HIS A 20 -15.43 18.54 -0.06
N ASP A 21 -15.08 17.32 0.31
CA ASP A 21 -15.47 16.79 1.61
C ASP A 21 -14.73 17.62 2.65
N HIS A 22 -15.51 18.45 3.36
CA HIS A 22 -15.09 19.15 4.56
C HIS A 22 -14.65 18.09 5.58
N ILE A 23 -13.34 17.82 5.65
CA ILE A 23 -12.78 16.98 6.71
C ILE A 23 -12.76 17.84 7.97
N ASP A 24 -13.67 17.54 8.89
CA ASP A 24 -13.71 18.11 10.23
C ASP A 24 -12.40 17.76 10.98
N PRO A 25 -11.56 18.75 11.35
CA PRO A 25 -10.29 18.52 12.03
C PRO A 25 -10.43 18.08 13.50
N SER A 26 -11.65 17.91 14.01
CA SER A 26 -11.91 17.50 15.41
C SER A 26 -12.00 15.98 15.62
N ASN A 27 -12.07 15.17 14.56
CA ASN A 27 -12.23 13.72 14.72
C ASN A 27 -10.87 13.03 14.98
N ALA A 28 -10.53 12.87 16.26
CA ALA A 28 -9.33 12.18 16.73
C ALA A 28 -9.32 10.66 16.43
N ASN A 29 -10.40 10.13 15.84
CA ASN A 29 -10.48 8.76 15.33
C ASN A 29 -10.54 8.78 13.80
N ALA A 30 -9.47 9.25 13.15
CA ALA A 30 -9.28 8.93 11.74
C ALA A 30 -9.19 7.39 11.63
N PRO A 31 -9.96 6.76 10.72
CA PRO A 31 -10.01 5.31 10.64
C PRO A 31 -8.60 4.77 10.43
N VAL A 32 -8.28 3.71 11.15
CA VAL A 32 -7.16 2.83 10.82
C VAL A 32 -7.30 2.53 9.34
N LEU A 33 -6.41 3.10 8.52
CA LEU A 33 -6.39 2.97 7.06
C LEU A 33 -5.95 1.55 6.70
N THR A 34 -6.83 0.59 6.96
CA THR A 34 -6.84 -0.75 6.40
C THR A 34 -7.83 -0.77 5.25
N THR A 35 -7.67 0.13 4.27
CA THR A 35 -8.18 -0.20 2.93
C THR A 35 -7.26 -1.28 2.40
N LEU A 36 -7.62 -2.54 2.65
CA LEU A 36 -7.03 -3.67 1.93
C LEU A 36 -7.26 -3.38 0.45
N GLU A 37 -6.22 -2.95 -0.26
CA GLU A 37 -6.32 -2.83 -1.70
C GLU A 37 -6.57 -4.22 -2.27
N MET A 38 -7.72 -4.36 -2.93
CA MET A 38 -8.13 -5.60 -3.56
C MET A 38 -7.22 -5.89 -4.76
N PRO A 39 -6.97 -7.17 -5.06
CA PRO A 39 -6.38 -7.56 -6.33
C PRO A 39 -7.10 -6.87 -7.50
N THR A 40 -6.33 -6.24 -8.38
CA THR A 40 -6.86 -5.68 -9.63
C THR A 40 -6.97 -6.77 -10.70
N THR A 41 -7.54 -6.42 -11.85
CA THR A 41 -7.57 -7.32 -13.01
C THR A 41 -6.20 -7.91 -13.37
N THR A 42 -5.15 -7.08 -13.28
CA THR A 42 -3.77 -7.51 -13.51
C THR A 42 -3.31 -8.63 -12.56
N HIS A 43 -3.83 -8.69 -11.33
CA HIS A 43 -3.39 -9.64 -10.31
C HIS A 43 -3.96 -11.02 -10.53
N TYR A 44 -5.27 -11.11 -10.79
CA TYR A 44 -5.85 -12.41 -11.09
C TYR A 44 -5.36 -12.92 -12.44
N ILE A 45 -5.12 -12.05 -13.43
CA ILE A 45 -4.45 -12.43 -14.69
C ILE A 45 -3.07 -13.00 -14.42
N ALA A 46 -2.27 -12.35 -13.57
CA ALA A 46 -0.95 -12.85 -13.21
C ALA A 46 -1.04 -14.20 -12.46
N MET A 47 -2.12 -14.44 -11.71
CA MET A 47 -2.36 -15.72 -11.04
C MET A 47 -2.81 -16.82 -12.02
N LEU A 48 -3.63 -16.48 -13.03
CA LEU A 48 -3.92 -17.40 -14.13
C LEU A 48 -2.66 -17.69 -14.96
N GLU A 49 -1.78 -16.72 -15.14
CA GLU A 49 -0.47 -16.96 -15.77
C GLU A 49 0.41 -17.86 -14.94
N LEU A 50 0.42 -17.67 -13.62
CA LEU A 50 1.11 -18.59 -12.71
C LEU A 50 0.58 -20.01 -12.85
N ALA A 51 -0.71 -20.19 -13.14
CA ALA A 51 -1.28 -21.53 -13.36
C ALA A 51 -0.75 -22.28 -14.57
N GLN A 52 -0.06 -21.60 -15.48
CA GLN A 52 0.62 -22.25 -16.61
C GLN A 52 1.99 -22.81 -16.23
N LEU A 53 2.51 -22.48 -15.04
CA LEU A 53 3.73 -23.08 -14.52
C LEU A 53 3.51 -24.60 -14.39
N GLY A 54 4.43 -25.40 -14.92
CA GLY A 54 4.30 -26.87 -14.99
C GLY A 54 3.56 -27.42 -16.20
N GLY A 55 2.86 -26.57 -16.98
CA GLY A 55 2.42 -26.89 -18.35
C GLY A 55 0.95 -27.32 -18.54
N ASP A 56 0.21 -27.73 -17.50
CA ASP A 56 -1.22 -28.05 -17.60
C ASP A 56 -2.08 -27.16 -16.68
N PRO A 57 -2.44 -25.94 -17.13
CA PRO A 57 -3.23 -25.00 -16.33
C PRO A 57 -4.69 -25.41 -16.11
N LEU A 58 -5.19 -26.46 -16.75
CA LEU A 58 -6.60 -26.86 -16.69
C LEU A 58 -6.84 -28.01 -15.73
N ASN A 59 -5.97 -29.02 -15.73
CA ASN A 59 -6.13 -30.19 -14.87
C ASN A 59 -5.16 -30.18 -13.69
N HIS A 60 -3.94 -29.67 -13.90
CA HIS A 60 -2.84 -29.70 -12.94
C HIS A 60 -2.23 -28.29 -12.74
N PRO A 61 -3.05 -27.27 -12.38
CA PRO A 61 -2.56 -25.90 -12.33
C PRO A 61 -1.65 -25.65 -11.14
N ALA A 62 -0.45 -25.12 -11.40
CA ALA A 62 0.30 -24.43 -10.38
C ALA A 62 -0.47 -23.18 -9.86
N PRO A 63 -0.16 -22.65 -8.67
CA PRO A 63 0.55 -23.31 -7.61
C PRO A 63 -0.36 -24.27 -6.80
N TRP A 64 -1.57 -24.61 -7.28
CA TRP A 64 -2.49 -25.49 -6.54
C TRP A 64 -1.98 -26.92 -6.37
N GLU A 65 -0.93 -27.32 -7.09
CA GLU A 65 -0.23 -28.59 -6.86
C GLU A 65 0.91 -28.49 -5.85
N PHE A 66 1.30 -27.28 -5.44
CA PHE A 66 2.46 -27.06 -4.59
C PHE A 66 2.04 -27.05 -3.12
N ILE A 67 2.82 -27.75 -2.29
CA ILE A 67 2.44 -28.02 -0.90
C ILE A 67 2.32 -26.73 -0.11
N GLU A 68 3.28 -25.81 -0.25
CA GLU A 68 3.32 -24.54 0.46
C GLU A 68 2.08 -23.68 0.14
N PHE A 69 1.65 -23.67 -1.11
CA PHE A 69 0.45 -22.94 -1.51
C PHE A 69 -0.82 -23.62 -1.01
N GLN A 70 -0.90 -24.95 -1.04
CA GLN A 70 -2.02 -25.70 -0.48
C GLN A 70 -2.13 -25.48 1.04
N GLU A 71 -1.01 -25.49 1.76
CA GLU A 71 -0.95 -25.22 3.21
C GLU A 71 -1.39 -23.79 3.52
N LEU A 72 -0.89 -22.82 2.74
CA LEU A 72 -1.27 -21.41 2.91
C LEU A 72 -2.77 -21.19 2.65
N THR A 73 -3.30 -21.80 1.59
CA THR A 73 -4.65 -21.49 1.11
C THR A 73 -5.73 -22.39 1.69
N GLY A 74 -5.37 -23.62 2.08
CA GLY A 74 -6.30 -24.71 2.36
C GLY A 74 -7.08 -25.20 1.13
N HIS A 75 -6.63 -24.87 -0.09
CA HIS A 75 -7.25 -25.29 -1.35
C HIS A 75 -6.31 -26.24 -2.09
N THR A 76 -6.78 -27.45 -2.39
CA THR A 76 -6.05 -28.44 -3.20
C THR A 76 -6.33 -28.31 -4.69
N HIS A 77 -7.37 -27.55 -5.08
CA HIS A 77 -7.77 -27.40 -6.47
C HIS A 77 -8.12 -25.95 -6.80
N ALA A 78 -7.75 -25.51 -8.00
CA ALA A 78 -8.16 -24.22 -8.53
C ALA A 78 -9.64 -24.26 -8.96
N PRO A 79 -10.39 -23.14 -8.90
CA PRO A 79 -11.84 -23.15 -9.15
C PRO A 79 -12.22 -23.47 -10.60
N TRP A 80 -11.28 -23.42 -11.53
CA TRP A 80 -11.51 -23.78 -12.93
C TRP A 80 -11.22 -25.25 -13.27
N THR A 81 -10.69 -26.03 -12.32
CA THR A 81 -10.36 -27.46 -12.54
C THR A 81 -11.63 -28.32 -12.66
N PRO A 82 -11.57 -29.50 -13.30
CA PRO A 82 -12.68 -30.45 -13.32
C PRO A 82 -13.19 -30.81 -11.92
N GLU A 83 -12.29 -30.98 -10.95
CA GLU A 83 -12.52 -31.41 -9.57
C GLU A 83 -13.15 -30.32 -8.69
N ALA A 84 -13.09 -29.06 -9.12
CA ALA A 84 -13.69 -27.95 -8.38
C ALA A 84 -15.23 -28.06 -8.32
N THR A 85 -15.79 -28.01 -7.11
CA THR A 85 -17.22 -28.05 -6.83
C THR A 85 -17.68 -26.78 -6.11
N THR A 86 -19.01 -26.60 -5.98
CA THR A 86 -19.60 -25.52 -5.18
C THR A 86 -19.12 -25.58 -3.73
N GLU A 87 -19.03 -26.78 -3.17
CA GLU A 87 -18.61 -27.03 -1.79
C GLU A 87 -17.13 -26.70 -1.57
N SER A 88 -16.25 -27.11 -2.48
CA SER A 88 -14.82 -26.86 -2.33
C SER A 88 -14.44 -25.39 -2.58
N THR A 89 -15.07 -24.76 -3.57
CA THR A 89 -14.72 -23.38 -3.96
C THR A 89 -15.49 -22.31 -3.18
N GLY A 90 -16.75 -22.61 -2.82
CA GLY A 90 -17.74 -21.66 -2.30
C GLY A 90 -18.39 -20.77 -3.38
N ILE A 91 -18.29 -21.15 -4.66
CA ILE A 91 -18.86 -20.43 -5.80
C ILE A 91 -20.18 -21.10 -6.22
N PRO A 92 -21.29 -20.36 -6.42
CA PRO A 92 -22.53 -20.93 -6.94
C PRO A 92 -22.35 -21.69 -8.26
N ALA A 93 -23.09 -22.77 -8.47
CA ALA A 93 -22.89 -23.69 -9.62
C ALA A 93 -22.91 -22.99 -11.00
N GLY A 94 -23.81 -22.01 -11.19
CA GLY A 94 -23.89 -21.24 -12.44
C GLY A 94 -22.64 -20.38 -12.68
N GLU A 95 -22.19 -19.67 -11.64
CA GLU A 95 -20.98 -18.85 -11.67
C GLU A 95 -19.71 -19.70 -11.85
N LEU A 96 -19.66 -20.86 -11.20
CA LEU A 96 -18.56 -21.81 -11.32
C LEU A 96 -18.44 -22.35 -12.75
N THR A 97 -19.57 -22.65 -13.38
CA THR A 97 -19.62 -23.09 -14.79
C THR A 97 -19.11 -21.99 -15.72
N ALA A 98 -19.56 -20.75 -15.52
CA ALA A 98 -19.11 -19.61 -16.31
C ALA A 98 -17.60 -19.34 -16.11
N LEU A 99 -17.10 -19.46 -14.88
CA LEU A 99 -15.69 -19.30 -14.54
C LEU A 99 -14.83 -20.36 -15.25
N LYS A 100 -15.23 -21.65 -15.20
CA LYS A 100 -14.55 -22.74 -15.92
C LYS A 100 -14.47 -22.46 -17.42
N ALA A 101 -15.57 -22.00 -18.03
CA ALA A 101 -15.61 -21.65 -19.45
C ALA A 101 -14.67 -20.49 -19.79
N TYR A 102 -14.67 -19.43 -18.97
CA TYR A 102 -13.77 -18.29 -19.12
C TYR A 102 -12.29 -18.72 -19.02
N ALA A 103 -11.92 -19.49 -18.00
CA ALA A 103 -10.54 -19.95 -17.80
C ALA A 103 -10.06 -20.78 -18.99
N LYS A 104 -10.89 -21.70 -19.51
CA LYS A 104 -10.57 -22.47 -20.72
C LYS A 104 -10.27 -21.59 -21.93
N LYS A 105 -11.07 -20.54 -22.15
CA LYS A 105 -10.83 -19.57 -23.22
C LYS A 105 -9.57 -18.74 -22.99
N PHE A 106 -9.33 -18.31 -21.76
CA PHE A 106 -8.13 -17.56 -21.37
C PHE A 106 -6.85 -18.37 -21.64
N PHE A 107 -6.80 -19.64 -21.22
CA PHE A 107 -5.64 -20.49 -21.45
C PHE A 107 -5.45 -20.82 -22.94
N ALA A 108 -6.54 -21.11 -23.67
CA ALA A 108 -6.47 -21.30 -25.12
C ALA A 108 -5.92 -20.06 -25.85
N PHE A 109 -6.33 -18.86 -25.42
CA PHE A 109 -5.83 -17.60 -25.95
C PHE A 109 -4.32 -17.41 -25.66
N ASN A 110 -3.89 -17.71 -24.43
CA ASN A 110 -2.48 -17.57 -24.05
C ASN A 110 -1.54 -18.57 -24.74
N VAL A 111 -2.01 -19.78 -25.06
CA VAL A 111 -1.25 -20.73 -25.90
C VAL A 111 -1.00 -20.16 -27.29
N GLN A 112 -1.98 -19.42 -27.86
CA GLN A 112 -1.84 -18.77 -29.17
C GLN A 112 -0.99 -17.49 -29.11
N HIS A 113 -0.83 -16.91 -27.92
CA HIS A 113 -0.08 -15.69 -27.67
C HIS A 113 0.90 -15.88 -26.49
N PRO A 114 1.92 -16.74 -26.64
CA PRO A 114 2.79 -17.14 -25.54
C PRO A 114 3.58 -15.96 -24.99
N THR A 115 3.55 -15.83 -23.65
CA THR A 115 4.09 -14.69 -22.90
C THR A 115 5.62 -14.59 -22.91
N ALA A 116 6.31 -15.67 -23.28
CA ALA A 116 7.78 -15.76 -23.28
C ALA A 116 8.50 -14.91 -24.36
N LYS A 117 7.77 -14.29 -25.32
CA LYS A 117 8.36 -13.51 -26.43
C LYS A 117 7.87 -12.06 -26.56
N VAL A 118 7.19 -11.54 -25.54
CA VAL A 118 6.24 -10.43 -25.73
C VAL A 118 6.89 -9.04 -25.72
N ARG A 119 6.81 -8.36 -26.87
CA ARG A 119 6.81 -6.89 -26.99
C ARG A 119 5.54 -6.35 -26.32
N SER A 120 5.59 -5.19 -25.66
CA SER A 120 4.48 -4.57 -24.91
C SER A 120 3.05 -4.73 -25.47
N ALA A 121 2.89 -4.74 -26.80
CA ALA A 121 1.61 -4.87 -27.49
C ALA A 121 0.83 -6.18 -27.26
N GLU A 122 1.46 -7.35 -27.07
CA GLU A 122 0.69 -8.60 -26.85
C GLU A 122 0.22 -8.71 -25.39
N ARG A 123 0.97 -8.09 -24.46
CA ARG A 123 0.55 -7.89 -23.07
C ARG A 123 -0.68 -7.01 -22.99
N GLU A 124 -0.71 -5.92 -23.76
CA GLU A 124 -1.88 -5.05 -23.88
C GLU A 124 -3.09 -5.81 -24.45
N LYS A 125 -2.90 -6.72 -25.40
CA LYS A 125 -3.99 -7.57 -25.93
C LYS A 125 -4.53 -8.56 -24.90
N GLN A 126 -3.68 -9.18 -24.08
CA GLN A 126 -4.12 -10.06 -22.99
C GLN A 126 -4.89 -9.29 -21.91
N LEU A 127 -4.36 -8.13 -21.52
CA LEU A 127 -5.03 -7.23 -20.59
C LEU A 127 -6.36 -6.75 -21.17
N ALA A 128 -6.43 -6.42 -22.47
CA ALA A 128 -7.66 -6.05 -23.14
C ALA A 128 -8.66 -7.21 -23.17
N PHE A 129 -8.24 -8.43 -23.52
CA PHE A 129 -9.10 -9.62 -23.50
C PHE A 129 -9.71 -9.87 -22.12
N ALA A 130 -8.91 -9.74 -21.06
CA ALA A 130 -9.35 -9.92 -19.69
C ALA A 130 -10.02 -8.67 -19.07
N ALA A 131 -9.92 -7.49 -19.69
CA ALA A 131 -10.56 -6.27 -19.20
C ALA A 131 -11.84 -5.90 -19.95
N ASN A 132 -12.07 -6.42 -21.17
CA ASN A 132 -13.12 -5.96 -22.08
C ASN A 132 -14.54 -6.11 -21.48
N PRO A 133 -15.21 -4.99 -21.15
CA PRO A 133 -16.61 -5.01 -20.71
C PRO A 133 -17.53 -5.40 -21.89
N GLY A 134 -18.53 -6.27 -21.69
CA GLY A 134 -19.47 -6.67 -22.74
C GLY A 134 -19.01 -7.79 -23.67
N ALA A 135 -17.90 -8.47 -23.36
CA ALA A 135 -17.55 -9.73 -24.03
C ALA A 135 -18.46 -10.87 -23.55
N THR A 136 -18.61 -11.93 -24.36
CA THR A 136 -19.44 -13.13 -24.10
C THR A 136 -19.01 -13.95 -22.87
N ASP A 137 -18.01 -13.50 -22.11
CA ASP A 137 -17.43 -14.16 -20.94
C ASP A 137 -17.42 -13.29 -19.68
N GLU A 138 -18.23 -12.22 -19.66
CA GLU A 138 -18.29 -11.26 -18.56
C GLU A 138 -18.59 -11.93 -17.21
N ASP A 139 -19.59 -12.82 -17.16
CA ASP A 139 -19.99 -13.51 -15.92
C ASP A 139 -18.86 -14.37 -15.36
N GLY A 140 -18.21 -15.17 -16.20
CA GLY A 140 -17.10 -16.04 -15.79
C GLY A 140 -15.89 -15.25 -15.31
N ARG A 141 -15.60 -14.12 -15.96
CA ARG A 141 -14.54 -13.19 -15.54
C ARG A 141 -14.85 -12.54 -14.20
N ILE A 142 -16.10 -12.07 -13.99
CA ILE A 142 -16.54 -11.47 -12.73
C ILE A 142 -16.43 -12.49 -11.60
N ALA A 143 -16.96 -13.70 -11.80
CA ALA A 143 -16.86 -14.78 -10.83
C ALA A 143 -15.40 -15.11 -10.47
N CYS A 144 -14.51 -15.17 -11.47
CA CYS A 144 -13.08 -15.40 -11.27
C CYS A 144 -12.45 -14.29 -10.42
N ARG A 145 -12.63 -13.03 -10.82
CA ARG A 145 -12.12 -11.85 -10.10
C ARG A 145 -12.61 -11.82 -8.66
N ASP A 146 -13.91 -12.01 -8.45
CA ASP A 146 -14.54 -11.87 -7.14
C ASP A 146 -14.11 -13.00 -6.19
N TRP A 147 -13.96 -14.21 -6.73
CA TRP A 147 -13.37 -15.33 -5.98
C TRP A 147 -11.94 -15.02 -5.54
N PHE A 148 -11.06 -14.62 -6.45
CA PHE A 148 -9.68 -14.26 -6.11
C PHE A 148 -9.61 -13.13 -5.09
N ASN A 149 -10.43 -12.09 -5.27
CA ASN A 149 -10.53 -10.98 -4.33
C ASN A 149 -10.87 -11.43 -2.91
N LYS A 150 -11.90 -12.29 -2.77
CA LYS A 150 -12.32 -12.83 -1.48
C LYS A 150 -11.23 -13.71 -0.85
N LYS A 151 -10.60 -14.57 -1.67
CA LYS A 151 -9.58 -15.52 -1.20
C LYS A 151 -8.26 -14.82 -0.85
N TRP A 152 -7.85 -13.81 -1.61
CA TRP A 152 -6.65 -13.02 -1.36
C TRP A 152 -6.63 -12.42 0.05
N ILE A 153 -7.77 -11.86 0.48
CA ILE A 153 -7.94 -11.38 1.85
C ILE A 153 -7.84 -12.54 2.83
N LYS A 154 -8.57 -13.63 2.59
CA LYS A 154 -8.61 -14.80 3.49
C LYS A 154 -7.23 -15.42 3.71
N TRP A 155 -6.41 -15.46 2.66
CA TRP A 155 -5.05 -16.00 2.69
C TRP A 155 -4.03 -15.05 3.33
N GLY A 156 -4.40 -13.81 3.67
CA GLY A 156 -3.47 -12.85 4.26
C GLY A 156 -2.32 -12.47 3.32
N MET A 157 -2.50 -12.57 2.00
CA MET A 157 -1.44 -12.34 1.01
C MET A 157 -0.77 -10.97 1.14
N ASN A 158 -1.58 -9.94 1.44
CA ASN A 158 -1.07 -8.59 1.66
C ASN A 158 -0.09 -8.51 2.84
N ASP A 159 -0.34 -9.27 3.91
CA ASP A 159 0.52 -9.29 5.10
C ASP A 159 1.82 -10.05 4.83
N ILE A 160 1.77 -11.13 4.05
CA ILE A 160 2.96 -11.88 3.63
C ILE A 160 3.88 -10.98 2.80
N ILE A 161 3.32 -10.30 1.80
CA ILE A 161 4.07 -9.36 0.95
C ILE A 161 4.62 -8.21 1.80
N ASP A 162 3.81 -7.64 2.70
CA ASP A 162 4.24 -6.53 3.54
C ASP A 162 5.39 -6.92 4.47
N LYS A 163 5.32 -8.09 5.10
CA LYS A 163 6.39 -8.61 5.95
C LYS A 163 7.69 -8.81 5.17
N ALA A 164 7.62 -9.39 3.97
CA ALA A 164 8.79 -9.58 3.12
C ALA A 164 9.43 -8.23 2.71
N MET A 165 8.60 -7.27 2.31
CA MET A 165 9.05 -5.93 1.94
C MET A 165 9.71 -5.20 3.12
N VAL A 166 9.14 -5.28 4.31
CA VAL A 166 9.70 -4.68 5.54
C VAL A 166 11.01 -5.37 5.95
N ALA A 167 11.07 -6.70 5.89
CA ALA A 167 12.28 -7.47 6.22
C ALA A 167 13.47 -7.07 5.34
N CYS A 168 13.23 -6.83 4.06
CA CYS A 168 14.24 -6.33 3.11
C CYS A 168 14.49 -4.81 3.21
N LYS A 169 13.86 -4.10 4.16
CA LYS A 169 13.90 -2.64 4.31
C LYS A 169 13.49 -1.91 3.02
N ARG A 170 12.51 -2.47 2.30
CA ARG A 170 11.95 -1.94 1.05
C ARG A 170 10.55 -1.38 1.21
N ASP A 171 10.04 -1.26 2.43
CA ASP A 171 8.84 -0.47 2.67
C ASP A 171 9.13 1.03 2.49
N ILE A 172 8.11 1.77 2.06
CA ILE A 172 8.29 3.18 1.70
C ILE A 172 8.65 4.07 2.88
N PHE A 173 8.29 3.70 4.11
CA PHE A 173 8.64 4.47 5.30
C PHE A 173 10.11 4.26 5.66
N SER A 174 10.65 3.05 5.48
CA SER A 174 12.08 2.77 5.59
C SER A 174 12.89 3.49 4.52
N LEU A 175 12.40 3.55 3.28
CA LEU A 175 13.08 4.27 2.20
C LEU A 175 12.95 5.80 2.34
N ALA A 176 11.82 6.28 2.86
CA ALA A 176 11.61 7.69 3.12
C ALA A 176 12.37 8.23 4.35
N ALA A 177 12.85 7.35 5.22
CA ALA A 177 13.73 7.71 6.33
C ALA A 177 15.13 8.13 5.88
N ILE A 178 15.53 7.79 4.65
CA ILE A 178 16.69 8.38 3.98
C ILE A 178 16.34 9.84 3.75
N SER A 179 17.11 10.77 4.34
CA SER A 179 16.68 12.17 4.40
C SER A 179 16.49 12.77 2.99
N PRO A 180 15.61 13.78 2.82
CA PRO A 180 15.56 14.55 1.57
C PRO A 180 16.93 15.14 1.21
N ASP A 181 17.75 15.50 2.21
CA ASP A 181 19.12 15.99 2.04
C ASP A 181 20.01 14.91 1.39
N GLU A 182 19.89 13.64 1.81
CA GLU A 182 20.55 12.46 1.22
C GLU A 182 19.96 12.08 -0.15
N ARG A 183 18.77 12.59 -0.49
CA ARG A 183 18.08 12.41 -1.79
C ARG A 183 18.18 13.64 -2.69
N GLY A 184 19.14 14.53 -2.44
CA GLY A 184 19.39 15.71 -3.26
C GLY A 184 18.20 16.69 -3.31
N GLY A 185 17.42 16.78 -2.24
CA GLY A 185 16.23 17.63 -2.12
C GLY A 185 14.97 17.07 -2.79
N SER A 186 15.02 15.86 -3.38
CA SER A 186 13.84 15.28 -4.03
C SER A 186 12.78 14.84 -3.03
N THR A 187 11.58 15.40 -3.17
CA THR A 187 10.39 15.00 -2.40
C THR A 187 9.59 13.88 -3.07
N VAL A 188 10.07 13.41 -4.22
CA VAL A 188 9.41 12.37 -5.02
C VAL A 188 9.71 11.00 -4.42
N LEU A 189 8.66 10.20 -4.21
CA LEU A 189 8.80 8.82 -3.74
C LEU A 189 9.51 7.98 -4.81
N PRO A 190 10.41 7.07 -4.42
CA PRO A 190 11.15 6.27 -5.40
C PRO A 190 10.19 5.44 -6.29
N THR A 191 10.64 5.15 -7.51
CA THR A 191 10.02 4.11 -8.34
C THR A 191 10.39 2.73 -7.79
N MET A 192 9.69 1.68 -8.22
CA MET A 192 10.01 0.30 -7.81
C MET A 192 11.46 -0.08 -8.13
N ASP A 193 11.91 0.29 -9.33
CA ASP A 193 13.26 -0.01 -9.81
C ASP A 193 14.32 0.71 -8.97
N ASN A 194 14.12 2.00 -8.71
CA ASN A 194 15.03 2.79 -7.88
C ASN A 194 15.02 2.34 -6.41
N ALA A 195 13.89 1.82 -5.94
CA ALA A 195 13.78 1.20 -4.62
C ALA A 195 14.37 -0.22 -4.58
N SER A 196 14.71 -0.82 -5.73
CA SER A 196 15.18 -2.21 -5.86
C SER A 196 14.28 -3.19 -5.10
N VAL A 197 12.97 -3.08 -5.28
CA VAL A 197 11.98 -3.92 -4.57
C VAL A 197 12.05 -5.40 -4.99
N GLY A 198 12.68 -5.68 -6.13
CA GLY A 198 12.94 -7.04 -6.63
C GLY A 198 13.68 -7.96 -5.66
N VAL A 199 14.45 -7.39 -4.72
CA VAL A 199 15.14 -8.18 -3.68
C VAL A 199 14.19 -8.95 -2.76
N ALA A 200 12.91 -8.53 -2.69
CA ALA A 200 11.90 -9.22 -1.89
C ALA A 200 11.26 -10.41 -2.63
N TYR A 201 11.49 -10.57 -3.94
CA TYR A 201 10.76 -11.53 -4.77
C TYR A 201 10.95 -12.96 -4.30
N ALA A 202 12.19 -13.41 -4.09
CA ALA A 202 12.48 -14.77 -3.64
C ALA A 202 11.81 -15.07 -2.27
N THR A 203 11.86 -14.12 -1.34
CA THR A 203 11.21 -14.26 -0.02
C THR A 203 9.69 -14.35 -0.15
N ILE A 204 9.08 -13.57 -1.04
CA ILE A 204 7.63 -13.62 -1.28
C ILE A 204 7.24 -14.98 -1.87
N ILE A 205 7.98 -15.42 -2.90
CA ILE A 205 7.73 -16.71 -3.58
C ILE A 205 7.80 -17.87 -2.59
N ARG A 206 8.86 -17.94 -1.77
CA ARG A 206 9.01 -19.01 -0.77
C ARG A 206 7.90 -19.04 0.27
N ASN A 207 7.42 -17.87 0.70
CA ASN A 207 6.34 -17.77 1.69
C ASN A 207 4.94 -17.90 1.08
N THR A 208 4.81 -18.12 -0.22
CA THR A 208 3.50 -18.20 -0.89
C THR A 208 3.35 -19.43 -1.76
N ILE A 209 4.29 -19.65 -2.66
CA ILE A 209 4.22 -20.65 -3.72
C ILE A 209 5.08 -21.87 -3.40
N GLY A 210 6.28 -21.66 -2.84
CA GLY A 210 7.25 -22.73 -2.58
C GLY A 210 8.49 -22.65 -3.46
N ASP A 211 9.42 -23.59 -3.26
CA ASP A 211 10.68 -23.65 -4.02
C ASP A 211 10.48 -24.20 -5.46
N GLU A 212 9.32 -24.78 -5.76
CA GLU A 212 8.91 -25.27 -7.09
C GLU A 212 8.76 -24.15 -8.13
N ALA A 213 8.66 -22.90 -7.68
CA ALA A 213 8.64 -21.72 -8.53
C ALA A 213 10.03 -21.30 -9.06
N PHE A 214 11.09 -21.98 -8.63
CA PHE A 214 12.46 -21.69 -9.05
C PHE A 214 12.95 -22.73 -10.06
N ALA A 215 13.46 -22.25 -11.19
CA ALA A 215 14.03 -23.09 -12.23
C ALA A 215 15.36 -23.71 -11.77
N ILE A 216 16.28 -22.84 -11.30
CA ILE A 216 17.62 -23.23 -10.84
C ILE A 216 18.07 -22.25 -9.74
N GLY A 217 18.36 -22.75 -8.54
CA GLY A 217 18.82 -21.93 -7.42
C GLY A 217 17.80 -20.83 -7.06
N ASP A 218 18.23 -19.56 -7.10
CA ASP A 218 17.35 -18.40 -6.85
C ASP A 218 16.72 -17.80 -8.13
N ILE A 219 16.85 -18.48 -9.27
CA ILE A 219 16.27 -18.03 -10.55
C ILE A 219 14.81 -18.48 -10.63
N LEU A 220 13.90 -17.51 -10.66
CA LEU A 220 12.47 -17.76 -10.81
C LEU A 220 12.08 -18.19 -12.22
N GLU A 221 11.10 -19.07 -12.30
CA GLU A 221 10.40 -19.37 -13.54
C GLU A 221 9.68 -18.10 -14.07
N PRO A 222 9.55 -17.90 -15.39
CA PRO A 222 9.00 -16.67 -15.97
C PRO A 222 7.59 -16.33 -15.48
N GLU A 223 6.74 -17.33 -15.28
CA GLU A 223 5.37 -17.21 -14.75
C GLU A 223 5.39 -16.70 -13.30
N ALA A 224 6.24 -17.29 -12.46
CA ALA A 224 6.44 -16.89 -11.07
C ALA A 224 7.01 -15.46 -10.96
N ALA A 225 7.99 -15.12 -11.80
CA ALA A 225 8.58 -13.79 -11.87
C ALA A 225 7.54 -12.72 -12.25
N ARG A 226 6.67 -13.01 -13.22
CA ARG A 226 5.57 -12.10 -13.62
C ARG A 226 4.53 -11.93 -12.52
N TRP A 227 4.17 -13.02 -11.86
CA TRP A 227 3.24 -12.99 -10.74
C TRP A 227 3.77 -12.13 -9.59
N VAL A 228 4.99 -12.41 -9.11
CA VAL A 228 5.56 -11.69 -7.97
C VAL A 228 5.79 -10.21 -8.28
N SER A 229 6.21 -9.89 -9.51
CA SER A 229 6.36 -8.51 -9.96
C SER A 229 5.02 -7.76 -9.94
N SER A 230 3.94 -8.40 -10.40
CA SER A 230 2.60 -7.80 -10.39
C SER A 230 2.11 -7.50 -8.98
N VAL A 231 2.26 -8.46 -8.05
CA VAL A 231 1.74 -8.31 -6.68
C VAL A 231 2.57 -7.34 -5.84
N VAL A 232 3.89 -7.26 -6.10
CA VAL A 232 4.75 -6.24 -5.51
C VAL A 232 4.43 -4.86 -6.07
N ALA A 233 4.08 -4.73 -7.35
CA ALA A 233 3.69 -3.45 -7.92
C ALA A 233 2.43 -2.86 -7.25
N LEU A 234 1.43 -3.68 -6.96
CA LEU A 234 0.26 -3.23 -6.19
C LEU A 234 0.63 -2.85 -4.77
N SER A 235 1.42 -3.68 -4.09
CA SER A 235 1.86 -3.39 -2.72
C SER A 235 2.66 -2.09 -2.67
N TRP A 236 3.49 -1.82 -3.68
CA TRP A 236 4.21 -0.56 -3.83
C TRP A 236 3.28 0.64 -4.00
N ASN A 237 2.26 0.52 -4.85
CA ASN A 237 1.26 1.57 -5.03
C ASN A 237 0.46 1.83 -3.74
N ARG A 238 0.08 0.77 -3.02
CA ARG A 238 -0.54 0.86 -1.69
C ARG A 238 0.35 1.62 -0.72
N TYR A 239 1.64 1.31 -0.67
CA TYR A 239 2.59 2.04 0.16
C TYR A 239 2.71 3.51 -0.22
N ARG A 240 2.80 3.84 -1.52
CA ARG A 240 2.85 5.23 -1.99
C ARG A 240 1.61 6.02 -1.58
N LYS A 241 0.43 5.42 -1.70
CA LYS A 241 -0.84 6.02 -1.25
C LYS A 241 -0.84 6.23 0.27
N LYS A 242 -0.49 5.19 1.04
CA LYS A 242 -0.42 5.25 2.52
C LYS A 242 0.55 6.34 2.99
N TYR A 243 1.73 6.43 2.38
CA TYR A 243 2.69 7.48 2.68
C TYR A 243 2.16 8.87 2.34
N SER A 244 1.56 9.04 1.15
CA SER A 244 1.02 10.33 0.71
C SER A 244 -0.11 10.82 1.63
N LEU A 245 -0.99 9.91 2.06
CA LEU A 245 -2.04 10.21 3.03
C LEU A 245 -1.47 10.58 4.40
N ALA A 246 -0.52 9.78 4.91
CA ALA A 246 0.15 10.06 6.18
C ALA A 246 0.85 11.43 6.14
N ARG A 247 1.48 11.78 5.03
CA ARG A 247 2.16 13.07 4.84
C ARG A 247 1.16 14.23 4.88
N ARG A 248 0.06 14.16 4.12
CA ARG A 248 -1.00 15.19 4.16
C ARG A 248 -1.57 15.36 5.57
N HIS A 249 -1.70 14.26 6.31
CA HIS A 249 -2.17 14.30 7.69
C HIS A 249 -1.16 15.02 8.61
N VAL A 250 0.15 14.76 8.46
CA VAL A 250 1.19 15.50 9.18
C VAL A 250 1.14 16.98 8.83
N GLU A 251 1.05 17.35 7.56
CA GLU A 251 0.95 18.75 7.12
C GLU A 251 -0.30 19.45 7.71
N GLY A 252 -1.43 18.74 7.80
CA GLY A 252 -2.63 19.24 8.48
C GLY A 252 -2.45 19.42 9.99
N LEU A 253 -1.78 18.47 10.66
CA LEU A 253 -1.46 18.57 12.08
C LEU A 253 -0.52 19.75 12.37
N GLU A 254 0.45 20.01 11.49
CA GLU A 254 1.35 21.15 11.64
C GLU A 254 0.64 22.48 11.56
N LYS A 255 -0.21 22.68 10.55
CA LYS A 255 -1.05 23.87 10.46
C LYS A 255 -1.95 24.04 11.69
N SER A 256 -2.46 22.94 12.22
CA SER A 256 -3.29 22.91 13.43
C SER A 256 -2.49 23.27 14.70
N VAL A 257 -1.23 22.84 14.78
CA VAL A 257 -0.29 23.22 15.85
C VAL A 257 0.07 24.71 15.71
N GLU A 258 0.43 25.19 14.53
CA GLU A 258 0.74 26.60 14.28
C GLU A 258 -0.44 27.52 14.65
N ALA A 259 -1.66 27.19 14.22
CA ALA A 259 -2.85 27.94 14.60
C ALA A 259 -3.08 27.96 16.12
N SER A 260 -2.83 26.83 16.79
CA SER A 260 -2.94 26.75 18.25
C SER A 260 -1.83 27.54 18.94
N PHE A 261 -0.64 27.63 18.35
CA PHE A 261 0.48 28.40 18.89
C PHE A 261 0.11 29.88 18.94
N THR A 262 -0.53 30.41 17.89
CA THR A 262 -0.99 31.80 17.84
C THR A 262 -2.01 32.09 18.95
N ILE A 263 -2.89 31.13 19.28
CA ILE A 263 -3.86 31.28 20.37
C ILE A 263 -3.16 31.29 21.73
N VAL A 264 -2.22 30.36 21.95
CA VAL A 264 -1.47 30.25 23.21
C VAL A 264 -0.53 31.44 23.42
N SER A 265 0.02 32.00 22.35
CA SER A 265 0.91 33.17 22.38
C SER A 265 0.19 34.53 22.37
N GLY A 266 -1.13 34.53 22.19
CA GLY A 266 -1.95 35.74 22.23
C GLY A 266 -2.56 36.03 23.61
N GLU A 267 -3.25 37.17 23.72
CA GLU A 267 -3.90 37.63 24.95
C GLU A 267 -5.06 36.74 25.42
N LYS A 268 -5.59 35.88 24.55
CA LYS A 268 -6.71 34.95 24.85
C LYS A 268 -6.23 33.58 25.33
N CYS A 269 -4.98 33.47 25.77
CA CYS A 269 -4.41 32.23 26.30
C CYS A 269 -5.10 31.80 27.60
N ASN A 270 -5.48 30.53 27.69
CA ASN A 270 -6.03 29.94 28.90
C ASN A 270 -5.59 28.48 29.04
N ALA A 271 -5.81 27.88 30.21
CA ALA A 271 -5.40 26.50 30.50
C ALA A 271 -5.93 25.47 29.49
N ASN A 272 -7.15 25.67 28.96
CA ASN A 272 -7.73 24.79 27.95
C ASN A 272 -7.00 24.91 26.60
N ALA A 273 -6.64 26.13 26.18
CA ALA A 273 -5.85 26.36 24.97
C ALA A 273 -4.47 25.69 25.04
N VAL A 274 -3.79 25.77 26.19
CA VAL A 274 -2.51 25.09 26.44
C VAL A 274 -2.66 23.56 26.37
N ARG A 275 -3.70 22.99 26.99
CA ARG A 275 -3.98 21.54 26.92
C ARG A 275 -4.27 21.05 25.49
N ILE A 276 -5.06 21.80 24.73
CA ILE A 276 -5.36 21.49 23.32
C ILE A 276 -4.07 21.52 22.49
N TYR A 277 -3.23 22.54 22.69
CA TYR A 277 -1.95 22.67 22.02
C TYR A 277 -1.02 21.48 22.30
N LEU A 278 -0.84 21.12 23.58
CA LEU A 278 -0.01 19.99 23.98
C LEU A 278 -0.51 18.66 23.39
N ARG A 279 -1.82 18.45 23.35
CA ARG A 279 -2.42 17.26 22.71
C ARG A 279 -2.09 17.21 21.21
N ARG A 280 -2.19 18.34 20.51
CA ARG A 280 -1.88 18.44 19.07
C ARG A 280 -0.40 18.19 18.80
N ILE A 281 0.49 18.74 19.62
CA ILE A 281 1.93 18.47 19.57
C ILE A 281 2.23 16.99 19.78
N LYS A 282 1.65 16.36 20.81
CA LYS A 282 1.87 14.94 21.10
C LYS A 282 1.47 14.07 19.91
N ASN A 283 0.30 14.34 19.32
CA ASN A 283 -0.16 13.64 18.13
C ASN A 283 0.80 13.86 16.94
N LEU A 284 1.24 15.11 16.71
CA LEU A 284 2.22 15.41 15.67
C LEU A 284 3.53 14.63 15.87
N ILE A 285 4.07 14.56 17.09
CA ILE A 285 5.29 13.80 17.40
C ILE A 285 5.10 12.31 17.10
N GLU A 286 3.99 11.71 17.53
CA GLU A 286 3.67 10.31 17.26
C GLU A 286 3.62 10.02 15.76
N LYS A 287 3.05 10.91 14.95
CA LYS A 287 3.04 10.76 13.49
C LYS A 287 4.40 11.00 12.86
N LEU A 288 5.18 11.98 13.32
CA LEU A 288 6.53 12.25 12.83
C LEU A 288 7.51 11.09 13.10
N LYS A 289 7.32 10.34 14.19
CA LYS A 289 8.08 9.11 14.46
C LYS A 289 7.97 8.09 13.32
N LEU A 290 6.81 8.00 12.65
CA LEU A 290 6.61 7.10 11.50
C LEU A 290 7.53 7.47 10.31
N PHE A 291 7.83 8.75 10.14
CA PHE A 291 8.73 9.25 9.10
C PHE A 291 10.20 9.19 9.49
N LYS A 292 10.52 8.78 10.73
CA LYS A 292 11.88 8.75 11.30
C LYS A 292 12.63 10.10 11.17
N ASP A 293 11.91 11.21 11.08
CA ASP A 293 12.47 12.57 10.94
C ASP A 293 12.98 13.09 12.28
N LYS A 294 14.18 12.66 12.67
CA LYS A 294 14.79 12.99 13.97
C LYS A 294 14.91 14.49 14.21
N LYS A 295 15.26 15.28 13.19
CA LYS A 295 15.43 16.73 13.30
C LYS A 295 14.09 17.41 13.63
N ARG A 296 13.03 17.05 12.91
CA ARG A 296 11.70 17.62 13.13
C ARG A 296 11.09 17.15 14.45
N ILE A 297 11.32 15.89 14.83
CA ILE A 297 10.92 15.36 16.14
C ILE A 297 11.60 16.16 17.27
N GLN A 298 12.91 16.38 17.22
CA GLN A 298 13.63 17.15 18.24
C GLN A 298 13.09 18.58 18.36
N LYS A 299 12.82 19.25 17.23
CA LYS A 299 12.25 20.59 17.22
C LYS A 299 10.87 20.63 17.89
N VAL A 300 10.00 19.67 17.59
CA VAL A 300 8.64 19.61 18.16
C VAL A 300 8.67 19.18 19.64
N GLN A 301 9.58 18.28 20.02
CA GLN A 301 9.79 17.84 21.41
C GLN A 301 10.21 19.01 22.31
N PHE A 302 11.13 19.86 21.84
CA PHE A 302 11.53 21.07 22.55
C PHE A 302 10.34 21.98 22.89
N PHE A 303 9.40 22.18 21.95
CA PHE A 303 8.18 22.94 22.22
C PHE A 303 7.24 22.22 23.19
N GLN A 304 7.15 20.90 23.12
CA GLN A 304 6.37 20.10 24.09
C GLN A 304 6.88 20.30 25.52
N ASP A 305 8.20 20.22 25.71
CA ASP A 305 8.83 20.28 27.04
C ASP A 305 8.66 21.68 27.66
N GLN A 306 8.81 22.73 26.85
CA GLN A 306 8.55 24.12 27.27
C GLN A 306 7.11 24.32 27.75
N LEU A 307 6.13 23.77 27.02
CA LEU A 307 4.71 23.98 27.33
C LEU A 307 4.17 23.05 28.41
N SER A 308 4.77 21.87 28.59
CA SER A 308 4.46 21.00 29.72
C SER A 308 4.90 21.64 31.04
N SER A 309 6.08 22.28 31.03
CA SER A 309 6.56 23.10 32.16
C SER A 309 5.61 24.26 32.49
N MET A 310 4.98 24.86 31.48
CA MET A 310 3.95 25.89 31.66
C MET A 310 2.68 25.33 32.30
N GLN A 311 2.19 24.18 31.82
CA GLN A 311 0.98 23.55 32.39
C GLN A 311 1.18 23.22 33.87
N GLU A 312 2.34 22.69 34.26
CA GLU A 312 2.64 22.42 35.67
C GLU A 312 2.66 23.70 36.52
N THR A 313 3.15 24.82 35.97
CA THR A 313 3.20 26.11 36.68
C THR A 313 1.79 26.69 36.88
N ILE A 314 0.89 26.49 35.91
CA ILE A 314 -0.52 26.90 35.99
C ILE A 314 -1.28 26.04 37.02
N GLU A 315 -1.07 24.72 37.00
CA GLU A 315 -1.78 23.77 37.87
C GLU A 315 -1.31 23.83 39.34
N LYS A 316 -0.05 24.19 39.60
CA LYS A 316 0.49 24.35 40.97
C LYS A 316 0.15 25.72 41.61
N GLY A 317 -0.52 26.62 40.91
CA GLY A 317 -0.82 27.98 41.36
C GLY A 317 0.41 28.89 41.27
N ALA A 318 0.22 30.11 40.78
CA ALA A 318 1.23 31.04 40.26
C ALA A 318 2.27 31.61 41.26
N LYS A 319 2.72 30.85 42.27
CA LYS A 319 3.76 31.29 43.22
C LYS A 319 5.14 30.68 42.97
N ALA A 320 5.29 29.74 42.04
CA ALA A 320 6.62 29.30 41.60
C ALA A 320 7.09 30.21 40.47
N ALA A 321 8.24 30.86 40.67
CA ALA A 321 8.89 31.73 39.70
C ALA A 321 8.82 31.12 38.29
N LEU A 322 8.09 31.78 37.39
CA LEU A 322 7.92 31.36 36.00
C LEU A 322 9.30 31.05 35.40
N SER A 323 9.54 29.78 35.07
CA SER A 323 10.83 29.30 34.58
C SER A 323 11.35 30.21 33.43
N PRO A 324 12.65 30.57 33.42
CA PRO A 324 13.23 31.37 32.34
C PRO A 324 13.15 30.69 30.97
N SER A 325 12.83 29.38 30.92
CA SER A 325 12.56 28.63 29.69
C SER A 325 11.26 29.03 28.98
N ILE A 326 10.39 29.82 29.60
CA ILE A 326 9.12 30.27 29.02
C ILE A 326 9.32 31.60 28.29
N PRO A 327 8.90 31.74 27.01
CA PRO A 327 8.95 33.00 26.28
C PRO A 327 8.26 34.16 27.02
N PRO A 328 8.78 35.41 26.96
CA PRO A 328 8.26 36.54 27.76
C PRO A 328 6.78 36.86 27.52
N VAL A 329 6.31 36.76 26.27
CA VAL A 329 4.91 36.99 25.88
C VAL A 329 3.97 36.02 26.60
N LEU A 330 4.42 34.77 26.76
CA LEU A 330 3.69 33.70 27.42
C LEU A 330 3.73 33.80 28.95
N ARG A 331 4.85 34.27 29.53
CA ARG A 331 4.93 34.58 30.97
C ARG A 331 3.92 35.65 31.38
N LYS A 332 3.74 36.68 30.53
CA LYS A 332 2.79 37.78 30.76
C LYS A 332 1.32 37.32 30.71
N ALA A 333 1.00 36.35 29.85
CA ALA A 333 -0.35 35.79 29.75
C ALA A 333 -0.73 34.88 30.94
N LEU A 334 0.25 34.33 31.67
CA LEU A 334 0.05 33.45 32.83
C LEU A 334 0.10 34.18 34.18
N SER A 335 0.46 35.46 34.20
CA SER A 335 0.57 36.28 35.41
C SER A 335 -0.69 37.10 35.74
N HIS A 336 -1.79 36.88 35.01
CA HIS A 336 -3.11 37.47 35.23
C HIS A 336 -4.10 36.40 35.68
#